data_AF-A0A4S4M7J3-F1
#
_entry.id   AF-A0A4S4M7J3-F1
#
_cell.length_a   1.000
_cell.length_b   1.000
_cell.length_c   1.000
_cell.angle_alpha   90.00
_cell.angle_beta   90.00
_cell.angle_gamma   90.00
#
_symmetry.space_group_name_H-M   'P 1'
#
loop_
_entity.id
_entity.type
_entity.pdbx_description
1 polymer ?
#
loop_
_entity_poly.entity_id
_entity_poly.type
_entity_poly.pdbx_seq_one_letter_code
_entity_poly.pdbx_strand_id
1 'polypeptide(L)'
;MLHTTPLSPTSSDSSSIVSLKQFECLILGSHKIHYQSHQQWDFITETEERPIDLSLIIPHYRAHNQPAAHRMSMYIRSERGEIKTKICRKSSRFPFFLAVHSSSTAPITLYLPSDFAGLIHLSSSPHFSAHKPKISFSAGFTNRILPRVKFISSSRSPDSTSDDDYEDEEYNAGSYGADEVRICADGHVTLRMWDVVQGVPESATKEAWRMMCRKASSKNLRGEVKSREREHQQRRVIDWDFLLED
;
A
#
# COMPACT_ATOMS: atom_id res chain seq x y z
N MET A 1 -20.16 -50.47 46.30
CA MET A 1 -21.16 -49.41 46.08
C MET A 1 -20.57 -48.43 45.07
N LEU A 2 -21.06 -48.44 43.83
CA LEU A 2 -20.58 -47.59 42.73
C LEU A 2 -21.50 -46.38 42.62
N HIS A 3 -20.94 -45.17 42.76
CA HIS A 3 -21.64 -43.90 42.61
C HIS A 3 -21.55 -43.46 41.14
N THR A 4 -22.67 -43.45 40.44
CA THR A 4 -22.84 -42.83 39.12
C THR A 4 -23.33 -41.40 39.31
N THR A 5 -22.59 -40.43 38.77
CA THR A 5 -22.98 -39.02 38.68
C THR A 5 -23.60 -38.72 37.30
N PRO A 6 -24.68 -37.93 37.24
CA PRO A 6 -25.36 -37.59 35.99
C PRO A 6 -24.68 -36.40 35.27
N LEU A 7 -24.56 -36.50 33.94
CA LEU A 7 -24.07 -35.45 33.05
C LEU A 7 -25.19 -34.44 32.77
N SER A 8 -24.92 -33.16 33.03
CA SER A 8 -25.79 -32.04 32.66
C SER A 8 -25.56 -31.63 31.20
N PRO A 9 -26.61 -31.32 30.43
CA PRO A 9 -26.48 -30.78 29.08
C PRO A 9 -26.11 -29.28 29.12
N THR A 10 -24.94 -28.93 28.59
CA THR A 10 -24.55 -27.54 28.33
C THR A 10 -25.26 -27.02 27.08
N SER A 11 -26.20 -26.10 27.29
CA SER A 11 -26.85 -25.32 26.25
C SER A 11 -26.02 -24.06 25.96
N SER A 12 -25.34 -24.05 24.81
CA SER A 12 -24.45 -22.93 24.43
C SER A 12 -24.50 -22.63 22.92
N ASP A 13 -25.69 -22.52 22.33
CA ASP A 13 -25.84 -22.09 20.93
C ASP A 13 -26.85 -20.95 20.81
N SER A 14 -26.43 -19.71 21.09
CA SER A 14 -27.24 -18.51 20.75
C SER A 14 -26.45 -17.19 20.78
N SER A 15 -25.20 -17.17 20.30
CA SER A 15 -24.39 -15.93 20.21
C SER A 15 -24.04 -15.46 18.79
N SER A 16 -24.56 -16.08 17.73
CA SER A 16 -24.02 -15.88 16.36
C SER A 16 -24.69 -14.80 15.49
N ILE A 17 -25.89 -14.31 15.82
CA ILE A 17 -26.66 -13.46 14.88
C ILE A 17 -26.33 -11.96 15.00
N VAL A 18 -25.84 -11.48 16.15
CA VAL A 18 -25.50 -10.05 16.34
C VAL A 18 -24.19 -9.66 15.62
N SER A 19 -23.36 -10.64 15.27
CA SER A 19 -22.03 -10.39 14.68
C SER A 19 -22.08 -9.95 13.21
N LEU A 20 -23.06 -10.43 12.42
CA LEU A 20 -23.07 -10.23 10.95
C LEU A 20 -23.27 -8.78 10.50
N LYS A 21 -24.10 -7.99 11.20
CA LYS A 21 -24.30 -6.56 10.87
C LYS A 21 -23.08 -5.69 11.21
N GLN A 22 -22.24 -6.15 12.14
CA GLN A 22 -21.02 -5.43 12.52
C GLN A 22 -19.94 -5.60 11.44
N PHE A 23 -19.88 -6.77 10.79
CA PHE A 23 -18.96 -7.02 9.66
C PHE A 23 -19.29 -6.22 8.40
N GLU A 24 -20.56 -5.95 8.12
CA GLU A 24 -20.96 -5.11 6.97
C GLU A 24 -20.46 -3.67 7.07
N CYS A 25 -20.34 -3.14 8.29
CA CYS A 25 -19.82 -1.79 8.52
C CYS A 25 -18.29 -1.70 8.30
N LEU A 26 -17.57 -2.82 8.38
CA LEU A 26 -16.10 -2.85 8.36
C LEU A 26 -15.49 -2.90 6.95
N ILE A 27 -16.31 -3.12 5.92
CA ILE A 27 -15.87 -3.21 4.52
C ILE A 27 -16.19 -1.96 3.69
N LEU A 28 -16.97 -1.02 4.24
CA LEU A 28 -17.36 0.22 3.57
C LEU A 28 -17.13 1.44 4.45
N GLY A 29 -16.80 2.57 3.83
CA GLY A 29 -16.80 3.88 4.47
C GLY A 29 -15.49 4.28 5.14
N SER A 30 -15.57 5.20 6.10
CA SER A 30 -14.40 5.81 6.74
C SER A 30 -14.08 5.18 8.08
N HIS A 31 -12.84 4.74 8.25
CA HIS A 31 -12.38 4.02 9.44
C HIS A 31 -11.16 4.71 10.03
N LYS A 32 -11.26 5.13 11.29
CA LYS A 32 -10.13 5.67 12.03
C LYS A 32 -9.28 4.54 12.55
N ILE A 33 -7.98 4.59 12.30
CA ILE A 33 -7.05 3.55 12.74
C ILE A 33 -6.60 3.87 14.17
N HIS A 34 -6.61 2.84 15.00
CA HIS A 34 -6.20 2.90 16.40
C HIS A 34 -5.02 1.97 16.63
N TYR A 35 -4.03 2.44 17.39
CA TYR A 35 -2.88 1.61 17.76
C TYR A 35 -3.33 0.40 18.60
N GLN A 36 -2.88 -0.80 18.22
CA GLN A 36 -3.17 -2.06 18.91
C GLN A 36 -1.87 -2.65 19.49
N SER A 37 -1.64 -2.49 20.80
CA SER A 37 -0.35 -2.88 21.43
C SER A 37 -0.04 -4.37 21.44
N HIS A 38 -1.06 -5.21 21.25
CA HIS A 38 -0.95 -6.67 21.32
C HIS A 38 -1.33 -7.36 20.02
N GLN A 39 -1.50 -6.59 18.94
CA GLN A 39 -1.84 -7.13 17.63
C GLN A 39 -0.76 -6.76 16.62
N GLN A 40 -0.60 -7.63 15.63
CA GLN A 40 0.28 -7.35 14.50
C GLN A 40 -0.27 -6.22 13.61
N TRP A 41 -1.60 -6.14 13.53
CA TRP A 41 -2.34 -5.20 12.68
C TRP A 41 -3.12 -4.21 13.54
N ASP A 42 -2.94 -2.91 13.28
CA ASP A 42 -3.76 -1.85 13.87
C ASP A 42 -5.17 -1.78 13.25
N PHE A 43 -5.31 -2.31 12.03
CA PHE A 43 -6.58 -2.48 11.33
C PHE A 43 -6.56 -3.74 10.46
N ILE A 44 -7.63 -4.52 10.50
CA ILE A 44 -7.81 -5.72 9.68
C ILE A 44 -9.23 -5.75 9.11
N THR A 45 -9.34 -6.08 7.83
CA THR A 45 -10.62 -6.32 7.15
C THR A 45 -10.45 -7.44 6.13
N GLU A 46 -11.36 -8.41 6.16
CA GLU A 46 -11.34 -9.56 5.28
C GLU A 46 -12.75 -9.88 4.80
N THR A 47 -12.88 -10.23 3.53
CA THR A 47 -14.15 -10.69 2.96
C THR A 47 -13.91 -11.67 1.81
N GLU A 48 -14.85 -12.59 1.61
CA GLU A 48 -14.77 -13.57 0.53
C GLU A 48 -15.30 -12.97 -0.77
N GLU A 49 -16.55 -12.51 -0.78
CA GLU A 49 -17.25 -12.17 -2.02
C GLU A 49 -17.57 -10.69 -2.19
N ARG A 50 -17.49 -9.89 -1.12
CA ARG A 50 -18.00 -8.52 -1.15
C ARG A 50 -16.93 -7.52 -1.59
N PRO A 51 -17.32 -6.46 -2.31
CA PRO A 51 -16.40 -5.37 -2.60
C PRO A 51 -16.03 -4.64 -1.31
N ILE A 52 -14.78 -4.21 -1.22
CA ILE A 52 -14.24 -3.36 -0.15
C ILE A 52 -14.11 -1.94 -0.68
N ASP A 53 -14.70 -0.95 0.00
CA ASP A 53 -14.51 0.49 -0.29
C ASP A 53 -14.22 1.27 0.99
N LEU A 54 -12.94 1.46 1.29
CA LEU A 54 -12.49 1.98 2.58
C LEU A 54 -11.72 3.29 2.46
N SER A 55 -11.98 4.19 3.42
CA SER A 55 -11.19 5.38 3.71
C SER A 55 -10.52 5.23 5.07
N LEU A 56 -9.26 4.83 5.08
CA LEU A 56 -8.50 4.60 6.29
C LEU A 56 -7.85 5.88 6.79
N ILE A 57 -8.23 6.34 7.98
CA ILE A 57 -7.81 7.61 8.55
C ILE A 57 -6.73 7.38 9.60
N ILE A 58 -5.51 7.77 9.26
CA ILE A 58 -4.35 7.71 10.15
C ILE A 58 -4.41 8.92 11.11
N PRO A 59 -4.35 8.70 12.43
CA PRO A 59 -4.34 9.80 13.40
C PRO A 59 -3.09 10.67 13.23
N HIS A 60 -3.25 11.97 13.50
CA HIS A 60 -2.15 12.95 13.49
C HIS A 60 -1.39 13.01 14.81
N TYR A 61 -1.71 12.10 15.74
CA TYR A 61 -1.14 12.00 17.06
C TYR A 61 -0.68 10.56 17.29
N ARG A 62 0.34 10.41 18.13
CA ARG A 62 0.81 9.13 18.63
C ARG A 62 -0.05 8.73 19.83
N ALA A 63 -0.54 7.49 19.86
CA ALA A 63 -1.27 6.99 21.02
C ALA A 63 -0.34 6.86 22.24
N HIS A 64 -0.91 6.91 23.45
CA HIS A 64 -0.16 6.62 24.66
C HIS A 64 0.44 5.21 24.57
N ASN A 65 1.71 5.04 24.93
CA ASN A 65 2.48 3.79 24.81
C ASN A 65 2.78 3.26 23.39
N GLN A 66 2.30 3.89 22.31
CA GLN A 66 2.70 3.50 20.96
C GLN A 66 4.22 3.68 20.81
N PRO A 67 5.05 2.71 20.41
CA PRO A 67 6.49 2.92 20.26
C PRO A 67 6.84 4.05 19.28
N ALA A 68 8.00 4.71 19.45
CA ALA A 68 8.40 5.83 18.59
C ALA A 68 8.63 5.40 17.13
N ALA A 69 9.11 4.17 16.93
CA ALA A 69 9.32 3.55 15.63
C ALA A 69 8.07 2.78 15.13
N HIS A 70 6.93 2.84 15.83
CA HIS A 70 5.73 2.10 15.42
C HIS A 70 5.15 2.69 14.13
N ARG A 71 4.94 1.82 13.15
CA ARG A 71 4.29 2.15 11.87
C ARG A 71 2.87 1.63 11.94
N MET A 72 1.90 2.48 11.58
CA MET A 72 0.50 2.08 11.60
C MET A 72 0.28 0.94 10.59
N SER A 73 -0.08 -0.25 11.05
CA SER A 73 -0.18 -1.46 10.23
C SER A 73 -1.62 -1.76 9.84
N MET A 74 -1.89 -1.96 8.56
CA MET A 74 -3.23 -2.23 8.02
C MET A 74 -3.20 -3.45 7.11
N TYR A 75 -4.17 -4.35 7.27
CA TYR A 75 -4.37 -5.51 6.41
C TYR A 75 -5.75 -5.49 5.77
N ILE A 76 -5.79 -5.68 4.45
CA ILE A 76 -7.01 -5.75 3.66
C ILE A 76 -6.94 -6.98 2.79
N ARG A 77 -7.93 -7.86 2.89
CA ARG A 77 -8.04 -9.05 2.05
C ARG A 77 -9.43 -9.18 1.45
N SER A 78 -9.46 -9.47 0.16
CA SER A 78 -10.67 -9.89 -0.54
C SER A 78 -10.37 -11.15 -1.35
N GLU A 79 -11.23 -12.16 -1.30
CA GLU A 79 -11.00 -13.33 -2.16
C GLU A 79 -11.47 -13.07 -3.59
N ARG A 80 -12.68 -12.51 -3.77
CA ARG A 80 -13.34 -12.31 -5.07
C ARG A 80 -13.82 -10.90 -5.33
N GLY A 81 -14.01 -10.09 -4.29
CA GLY A 81 -14.50 -8.72 -4.41
C GLY A 81 -13.43 -7.73 -4.85
N GLU A 82 -13.83 -6.66 -5.54
CA GLU A 82 -12.95 -5.52 -5.81
C GLU A 82 -12.47 -4.85 -4.52
N ILE A 83 -11.25 -4.32 -4.52
CA ILE A 83 -10.71 -3.57 -3.39
C ILE A 83 -10.48 -2.12 -3.82
N LYS A 84 -11.19 -1.19 -3.18
CA LYS A 84 -10.96 0.25 -3.28
C LYS A 84 -10.58 0.76 -1.90
N THR A 85 -9.34 1.22 -1.76
CA THR A 85 -8.86 1.71 -0.47
C THR A 85 -8.16 3.04 -0.64
N LYS A 86 -8.48 3.97 0.26
CA LYS A 86 -7.86 5.29 0.35
C LYS A 86 -7.20 5.46 1.70
N ILE A 87 -5.95 5.89 1.70
CA ILE A 87 -5.23 6.28 2.92
C ILE A 87 -5.33 7.80 3.11
N CYS A 88 -5.91 8.20 4.24
CA CYS A 88 -6.08 9.59 4.64
C CYS A 88 -5.15 9.88 5.83
N ARG A 89 -4.18 10.77 5.65
CA ARG A 89 -3.36 11.28 6.75
C ARG A 89 -3.21 12.79 6.67
N LYS A 90 -3.00 13.42 7.83
CA LYS A 90 -2.75 14.87 7.95
C LYS A 90 -1.26 15.22 8.02
N SER A 91 -0.40 14.24 8.28
CA SER A 91 1.03 14.46 8.53
C SER A 91 1.84 13.29 7.99
N SER A 92 2.93 13.58 7.28
CA SER A 92 3.89 12.60 6.80
C SER A 92 4.81 12.03 7.90
N ARG A 93 4.71 12.55 9.13
CA ARG A 93 5.52 12.09 10.28
C ARG A 93 5.12 10.71 10.81
N PHE A 94 3.95 10.22 10.41
CA PHE A 94 3.43 8.93 10.84
C PHE A 94 3.52 7.95 9.68
N PRO A 95 4.62 7.20 9.58
CA PRO A 95 4.76 6.17 8.56
C PRO A 95 3.70 5.09 8.77
N PHE A 96 3.31 4.47 7.67
CA PHE A 96 2.36 3.38 7.70
C PHE A 96 2.84 2.19 6.88
N PHE A 97 2.22 1.06 7.18
CA PHE A 97 2.37 -0.20 6.45
C PHE A 97 0.97 -0.68 6.03
N LEU A 98 0.76 -0.83 4.73
CA LEU A 98 -0.50 -1.35 4.18
C LEU A 98 -0.22 -2.64 3.42
N ALA A 99 -0.84 -3.74 3.81
CA ALA A 99 -0.84 -4.98 3.06
C ALA A 99 -2.24 -5.22 2.45
N VAL A 100 -2.27 -5.44 1.14
CA VAL A 100 -3.49 -5.67 0.36
C VAL A 100 -3.37 -7.00 -0.38
N HIS A 101 -4.30 -7.90 -0.13
CA HIS A 101 -4.31 -9.25 -0.69
C HIS A 101 -5.60 -9.47 -1.49
N SER A 102 -5.47 -9.85 -2.76
CA SER A 102 -6.57 -10.34 -3.58
C SER A 102 -6.20 -11.71 -4.14
N SER A 103 -7.03 -12.72 -3.84
CA SER A 103 -6.85 -14.08 -4.37
C SER A 103 -7.49 -14.27 -5.76
N SER A 104 -8.15 -13.25 -6.29
CA SER A 104 -8.78 -13.29 -7.62
C SER A 104 -8.23 -12.22 -8.55
N THR A 105 -8.69 -12.28 -9.79
CA THR A 105 -8.46 -11.27 -10.82
C THR A 105 -9.25 -9.97 -10.62
N ALA A 106 -10.01 -9.86 -9.51
CA ALA A 106 -10.75 -8.65 -9.18
C ALA A 106 -9.81 -7.43 -9.08
N PRO A 107 -10.23 -6.26 -9.57
CA PRO A 107 -9.37 -5.09 -9.62
C PRO A 107 -9.12 -4.52 -8.23
N ILE A 108 -7.90 -4.01 -8.03
CA ILE A 108 -7.50 -3.24 -6.85
C ILE A 108 -7.27 -1.79 -7.25
N THR A 109 -7.85 -0.85 -6.50
CA THR A 109 -7.57 0.58 -6.63
C THR A 109 -7.11 1.14 -5.29
N LEU A 110 -5.89 1.66 -5.24
CA LEU A 110 -5.33 2.29 -4.04
C LEU A 110 -5.14 3.78 -4.25
N TYR A 111 -5.74 4.59 -3.40
CA TYR A 111 -5.50 6.02 -3.32
C TYR A 111 -4.47 6.30 -2.21
N LEU A 112 -3.24 6.56 -2.62
CA LEU A 112 -2.14 6.88 -1.72
C LEU A 112 -2.04 8.39 -1.49
N PRO A 113 -1.64 8.82 -0.29
CA PRO A 113 -1.59 10.25 0.03
C PRO A 113 -0.54 10.94 -0.85
N SER A 114 -0.80 12.17 -1.27
CA SER A 114 0.09 12.90 -2.18
C SER A 114 1.46 13.19 -1.62
N ASP A 115 1.67 13.00 -0.32
CA ASP A 115 2.97 13.08 0.36
C ASP A 115 3.64 11.70 0.54
N PHE A 116 3.05 10.60 0.05
CA PHE A 116 3.61 9.24 0.12
C PHE A 116 5.05 9.20 -0.38
N ALA A 117 5.92 8.58 0.42
CA ALA A 117 7.31 8.34 0.10
C ALA A 117 7.78 7.05 0.77
N GLY A 118 8.32 6.13 -0.02
CA GLY A 118 8.77 4.85 0.50
C GLY A 118 8.69 3.71 -0.52
N LEU A 119 8.21 2.56 -0.06
CA LEU A 119 8.34 1.28 -0.78
C LEU A 119 6.97 0.77 -1.25
N ILE A 120 6.94 0.23 -2.45
CA ILE A 120 5.79 -0.53 -2.96
C ILE A 120 6.27 -1.90 -3.41
N HIS A 121 5.79 -2.94 -2.73
CA HIS A 121 6.02 -4.32 -3.09
C HIS A 121 4.84 -4.81 -3.91
N LEU A 122 5.16 -5.43 -5.04
CA LEU A 122 4.19 -6.02 -5.95
C LEU A 122 4.56 -7.50 -6.08
N SER A 123 3.64 -8.37 -5.68
CA SER A 123 3.79 -9.81 -5.82
C SER A 123 2.55 -10.39 -6.48
N SER A 124 2.74 -11.38 -7.36
CA SER A 124 1.66 -12.24 -7.82
C SER A 124 1.49 -13.43 -6.87
N SER A 125 0.30 -14.00 -6.82
CA SER A 125 0.06 -15.25 -6.11
C SER A 125 0.75 -16.39 -6.85
N PRO A 126 1.51 -17.27 -6.17
CA PRO A 126 2.15 -18.41 -6.82
C PRO A 126 1.15 -19.45 -7.33
N HIS A 127 -0.11 -19.40 -6.87
CA HIS A 127 -1.09 -20.45 -7.13
C HIS A 127 -1.95 -20.24 -8.37
N PHE A 128 -2.07 -19.02 -8.91
CA PHE A 128 -3.16 -18.71 -9.84
C PHE A 128 -2.76 -18.11 -11.19
N SER A 129 -1.51 -17.67 -11.40
CA SER A 129 -1.17 -17.02 -12.67
C SER A 129 0.32 -17.04 -13.00
N ALA A 130 0.65 -17.51 -14.22
CA ALA A 130 1.96 -17.29 -14.85
C ALA A 130 2.17 -15.82 -15.27
N HIS A 131 1.11 -15.00 -15.26
CA HIS A 131 1.15 -13.61 -15.68
C HIS A 131 1.28 -12.67 -14.48
N LYS A 132 2.21 -11.73 -14.58
CA LYS A 132 2.38 -10.61 -13.64
C LYS A 132 1.11 -9.75 -13.61
N PRO A 133 0.72 -9.19 -12.44
CA PRO A 133 -0.43 -8.30 -12.36
C PRO A 133 -0.20 -7.08 -13.25
N LYS A 134 -1.22 -6.70 -14.01
CA LYS A 134 -1.20 -5.48 -14.81
C LYS A 134 -1.31 -4.28 -13.85
N ILE A 135 -0.44 -3.29 -14.02
CA ILE A 135 -0.40 -2.11 -13.15
C ILE A 135 -0.66 -0.85 -13.96
N SER A 136 -1.50 0.04 -13.44
CA SER A 136 -1.72 1.37 -14.00
C SER A 136 -1.54 2.45 -12.95
N PHE A 137 -1.11 3.62 -13.42
CA PHE A 137 -0.86 4.79 -12.59
C PHE A 137 -1.71 5.95 -13.07
N SER A 138 -2.32 6.64 -12.12
CA SER A 138 -2.90 7.95 -12.38
C SER A 138 -1.84 9.02 -12.67
N ALA A 139 -2.25 10.12 -13.31
CA ALA A 139 -1.35 11.22 -13.62
C ALA A 139 -0.73 11.88 -12.38
N GLY A 140 -1.49 12.08 -11.30
CA GLY A 140 -0.98 12.67 -10.06
C GLY A 140 -0.08 11.71 -9.30
N PHE A 141 -0.36 10.40 -9.33
CA PHE A 141 0.60 9.40 -8.84
C PHE A 141 1.93 9.53 -9.57
N THR A 142 1.93 9.50 -10.91
CA THR A 142 3.14 9.63 -11.74
C THR A 142 3.89 10.95 -11.49
N ASN A 143 3.15 12.06 -11.33
CA ASN A 143 3.76 13.38 -11.19
C ASN A 143 4.33 13.68 -9.80
N ARG A 144 3.71 13.15 -8.74
CA ARG A 144 4.00 13.55 -7.36
C ARG A 144 4.49 12.41 -6.47
N ILE A 145 3.97 11.20 -6.66
CA ILE A 145 4.29 10.06 -5.80
C ILE A 145 5.45 9.26 -6.40
N LEU A 146 5.34 8.85 -7.66
CA LEU A 146 6.30 7.99 -8.35
C LEU A 146 7.78 8.42 -8.18
N PRO A 147 8.17 9.71 -8.24
CA PRO A 147 9.56 10.11 -8.05
C PRO A 147 10.13 9.84 -6.63
N ARG A 148 9.28 9.52 -5.66
CA ARG A 148 9.62 9.30 -4.24
C ARG A 148 9.36 7.86 -3.80
N VAL A 149 9.06 6.97 -4.74
CA VAL A 149 8.75 5.58 -4.50
C VAL A 149 9.82 4.68 -5.10
N LYS A 150 10.16 3.61 -4.39
CA LYS A 150 10.90 2.48 -4.93
C LYS A 150 9.97 1.28 -5.05
N PHE A 151 9.92 0.69 -6.24
CA PHE A 151 9.24 -0.58 -6.44
C PHE A 151 10.19 -1.73 -6.14
N ILE A 152 9.72 -2.69 -5.36
CA ILE A 152 10.47 -3.91 -5.02
C ILE A 152 9.74 -5.09 -5.67
N SER A 153 10.43 -5.77 -6.58
CA SER A 153 9.96 -7.03 -7.16
C SER A 153 10.31 -8.18 -6.23
N SER A 154 9.35 -9.07 -5.96
CA SER A 154 9.55 -10.25 -5.13
C SER A 154 10.54 -11.28 -5.70
N SER A 155 10.95 -11.13 -6.96
CA SER A 155 11.84 -12.08 -7.64
C SER A 155 13.31 -12.06 -7.19
N ARG A 156 13.72 -11.05 -6.41
CA ARG A 156 15.06 -10.99 -5.82
C ARG A 156 14.94 -11.17 -4.31
N SER A 157 14.68 -12.40 -3.89
CA SER A 157 15.01 -12.78 -2.51
C SER A 157 16.53 -12.56 -2.34
N PRO A 158 16.97 -11.75 -1.37
CA PRO A 158 18.40 -11.59 -1.07
C PRO A 158 18.92 -12.83 -0.34
N ASP A 159 18.78 -14.00 -0.97
CA ASP A 159 19.18 -15.30 -0.42
C ASP A 159 20.57 -15.72 -0.89
N SER A 160 21.36 -14.78 -1.43
CA SER A 160 22.76 -15.02 -1.75
C SER A 160 23.63 -14.48 -0.61
N THR A 161 23.90 -15.38 0.33
CA THR A 161 25.07 -15.38 1.20
C THR A 161 26.36 -15.24 0.38
N SER A 162 26.71 -14.01 -0.01
CA SER A 162 28.10 -13.68 -0.31
C SER A 162 28.68 -13.17 1.00
N ASP A 163 29.43 -14.04 1.68
CA ASP A 163 30.12 -13.80 2.97
C ASP A 163 31.21 -12.70 2.89
N ASP A 164 31.41 -12.10 1.73
CA ASP A 164 32.44 -11.09 1.48
C ASP A 164 31.78 -9.78 1.03
N ASP A 165 31.37 -8.92 1.96
CA ASP A 165 31.57 -7.48 1.81
C ASP A 165 31.24 -6.73 3.12
N TYR A 166 32.28 -6.08 3.63
CA TYR A 166 32.27 -5.24 4.82
C TYR A 166 31.46 -3.96 4.56
N GLU A 167 30.59 -3.64 5.52
CA GLU A 167 30.19 -2.28 5.90
C GLU A 167 29.62 -1.36 4.79
N ASP A 168 28.30 -1.48 4.56
CA ASP A 168 27.52 -0.29 4.20
C ASP A 168 26.13 -0.35 4.89
N GLU A 169 26.14 -0.52 6.23
CA GLU A 169 24.94 -0.47 7.08
C GLU A 169 24.20 0.89 6.99
N GLU A 170 24.83 1.92 6.44
CA GLU A 170 24.26 3.26 6.27
C GLU A 170 23.11 3.28 5.23
N TYR A 171 23.09 2.34 4.27
CA TYR A 171 22.06 2.33 3.23
C TYR A 171 20.70 1.75 3.66
N ASN A 172 20.64 1.00 4.76
CA ASN A 172 19.39 0.39 5.24
C ASN A 172 18.74 1.16 6.41
N ALA A 173 19.49 2.05 7.06
CA ALA A 173 18.98 2.92 8.14
C ALA A 173 17.84 3.87 7.68
N GLY A 174 17.74 4.15 6.38
CA GLY A 174 16.68 4.99 5.80
C GLY A 174 15.29 4.33 5.71
N SER A 175 15.16 3.03 6.00
CA SER A 175 13.88 2.30 5.87
C SER A 175 12.94 2.49 7.08
N TYR A 176 13.49 2.73 8.27
CA TYR A 176 12.73 2.73 9.54
C TYR A 176 11.72 3.88 9.72
N GLY A 177 11.54 4.74 8.73
CA GLY A 177 10.55 5.82 8.74
C GLY A 177 9.79 6.02 7.43
N ALA A 178 9.95 5.12 6.46
CA ALA A 178 9.28 5.23 5.16
C ALA A 178 7.86 4.63 5.18
N ASP A 179 7.01 5.08 4.27
CA ASP A 179 5.74 4.39 4.01
C ASP A 179 6.01 3.08 3.26
N GLU A 180 5.17 2.07 3.47
CA GLU A 180 5.30 0.81 2.73
C GLU A 180 3.91 0.28 2.38
N VAL A 181 3.79 -0.17 1.14
CA VAL A 181 2.59 -0.83 0.63
C VAL A 181 3.01 -2.15 0.04
N ARG A 182 2.33 -3.23 0.43
CA ARG A 182 2.48 -4.56 -0.19
C ARG A 182 1.17 -4.92 -0.85
N ILE A 183 1.26 -5.33 -2.11
CA ILE A 183 0.11 -5.72 -2.92
C ILE A 183 0.38 -7.12 -3.44
N CYS A 184 -0.40 -8.08 -2.95
CA CYS A 184 -0.45 -9.43 -3.47
C CYS A 184 -1.75 -9.58 -4.27
N ALA A 185 -1.64 -9.61 -5.60
CA ALA A 185 -2.82 -9.64 -6.46
C ALA A 185 -2.49 -10.26 -7.82
N ASP A 186 -3.47 -10.97 -8.37
CA ASP A 186 -3.40 -11.49 -9.75
C ASP A 186 -4.16 -10.58 -10.73
N GLY A 187 -5.07 -9.75 -10.20
CA GLY A 187 -5.87 -8.80 -10.96
C GLY A 187 -5.13 -7.51 -11.36
N HIS A 188 -5.88 -6.63 -12.00
CA HIS A 188 -5.40 -5.30 -12.36
C HIS A 188 -5.27 -4.40 -11.13
N VAL A 189 -4.08 -3.80 -10.94
CA VAL A 189 -3.79 -2.87 -9.84
C VAL A 189 -3.73 -1.44 -10.38
N THR A 190 -4.51 -0.54 -9.79
CA THR A 190 -4.54 0.88 -10.14
C THR A 190 -4.05 1.70 -8.95
N LEU A 191 -2.91 2.38 -9.09
CA LEU A 191 -2.39 3.30 -8.06
C LEU A 191 -2.75 4.75 -8.39
N ARG A 192 -3.43 5.38 -7.45
CA ARG A 192 -4.00 6.71 -7.56
C ARG A 192 -3.45 7.63 -6.47
N MET A 193 -3.54 8.94 -6.72
CA MET A 193 -3.16 9.93 -5.73
C MET A 193 -4.40 10.52 -5.05
N TRP A 194 -4.34 10.62 -3.72
CA TRP A 194 -5.20 11.42 -2.88
C TRP A 194 -4.48 12.71 -2.47
N ASP A 195 -4.99 13.89 -2.85
CA ASP A 195 -4.37 15.16 -2.45
C ASP A 195 -4.68 15.43 -0.98
N VAL A 196 -3.69 15.24 -0.10
CA VAL A 196 -3.89 15.42 1.35
C VAL A 196 -4.12 16.87 1.76
N VAL A 197 -3.65 17.82 0.94
CA VAL A 197 -3.81 19.26 1.21
C VAL A 197 -5.23 19.69 0.89
N GLN A 198 -5.77 19.20 -0.22
CA GLN A 198 -7.10 19.54 -0.68
C GLN A 198 -8.20 18.60 -0.14
N GLY A 199 -7.83 17.42 0.37
CA GLY A 199 -8.77 16.42 0.86
C GLY A 199 -9.67 15.86 -0.25
N VAL A 200 -9.15 15.77 -1.49
CA VAL A 200 -9.91 15.32 -2.67
C VAL A 200 -9.09 14.35 -3.53
N PRO A 201 -9.73 13.52 -4.37
CA PRO A 201 -9.04 12.79 -5.41
C PRO A 201 -8.30 13.76 -6.33
N GLU A 202 -7.21 13.31 -6.94
CA GLU A 202 -6.49 14.11 -7.92
C GLU A 202 -7.39 14.58 -9.08
N SER A 203 -7.18 15.83 -9.53
CA SER A 203 -7.80 16.33 -10.75
C SER A 203 -6.93 15.96 -11.95
N ALA A 204 -7.40 15.00 -12.76
CA ALA A 204 -6.69 14.53 -13.96
C ALA A 204 -6.34 15.68 -14.92
N THR A 205 -7.28 16.60 -15.15
CA THR A 205 -7.07 17.78 -15.99
C THR A 205 -5.95 18.65 -15.43
N LYS A 206 -5.99 18.98 -14.12
CA LYS A 206 -4.96 19.82 -13.48
C LYS A 206 -3.56 19.19 -13.56
N GLU A 207 -3.46 17.87 -13.43
CA GLU A 207 -2.18 17.15 -13.55
C GLU A 207 -1.67 17.10 -15.00
N ALA A 208 -2.57 16.90 -15.98
CA ALA A 208 -2.22 16.93 -17.40
C ALA A 208 -1.71 18.32 -17.84
N TRP A 209 -2.36 19.39 -17.41
CA TRP A 209 -1.91 20.76 -17.68
C TRP A 209 -0.54 21.05 -17.06
N ARG A 210 -0.29 20.61 -15.83
CA ARG A 210 1.03 20.78 -15.20
C ARG A 210 2.15 20.09 -15.98
N MET A 211 1.90 18.89 -16.51
CA MET A 211 2.83 18.18 -17.39
C MET A 211 3.16 19.00 -18.65
N MET A 212 2.14 19.57 -19.31
CA MET A 212 2.33 20.37 -20.53
C MET A 212 3.12 21.65 -20.25
N CYS A 213 2.79 22.40 -19.19
CA CYS A 213 3.48 23.64 -18.85
C CYS A 213 4.97 23.42 -18.52
N ARG A 214 5.32 22.31 -17.84
CA ARG A 214 6.72 21.95 -17.58
C ARG A 214 7.51 21.71 -18.87
N LYS A 215 6.91 21.05 -19.86
CA LYS A 215 7.54 20.78 -21.16
C LYS A 215 7.72 22.06 -21.98
N ALA A 216 6.75 22.97 -21.95
CA ALA A 216 6.85 24.26 -22.63
C ALA A 216 7.92 25.18 -22.01
N SER A 217 8.02 25.22 -20.67
CA SER A 217 9.00 26.06 -19.97
C SER A 217 10.44 25.59 -20.14
N SER A 218 10.69 24.30 -20.35
CA SER A 218 12.04 23.74 -20.49
C SER A 218 12.75 24.15 -21.79
N LYS A 219 11.99 24.50 -22.83
CA LYS A 219 12.54 24.83 -24.17
C LYS A 219 13.06 26.26 -24.29
N ASN A 220 12.70 27.17 -23.38
CA ASN A 220 13.04 28.59 -23.51
C ASN A 220 14.15 29.09 -22.57
N LEU A 221 14.80 28.20 -21.81
CA LEU A 221 15.86 28.58 -20.85
C LEU A 221 17.20 27.85 -21.03
N ARG A 222 17.35 26.98 -22.04
CA ARG A 222 18.67 26.47 -22.43
C ARG A 222 19.25 27.34 -23.54
N GLY A 223 19.82 28.48 -23.13
CA GLY A 223 21.08 28.88 -23.74
C GLY A 223 22.07 27.73 -23.52
N GLU A 224 22.72 27.31 -24.61
CA GLU A 224 23.86 26.39 -24.57
C GLU A 224 24.80 26.80 -23.44
N VAL A 225 24.99 25.96 -22.43
CA VAL A 225 26.23 25.79 -21.65
C VAL A 225 25.91 24.80 -20.51
N LYS A 226 26.70 23.72 -20.45
CA LYS A 226 26.75 22.67 -19.39
C LYS A 226 25.64 21.61 -19.40
N SER A 227 25.61 20.83 -20.49
CA SER A 227 24.85 19.59 -20.62
C SER A 227 25.66 18.33 -20.28
N ARG A 228 26.54 18.35 -19.27
CA ARG A 228 27.38 17.19 -18.93
C ARG A 228 27.09 16.52 -17.59
N GLU A 229 26.31 17.14 -16.70
CA GLU A 229 26.14 16.64 -15.32
C GLU A 229 24.74 16.04 -15.04
N ARG A 230 23.73 16.34 -15.87
CA ARG A 230 22.37 15.79 -15.71
C ARG A 230 22.15 14.42 -16.36
N GLU A 231 23.09 13.93 -17.16
CA GLU A 231 23.00 12.57 -17.74
C GLU A 231 23.13 11.46 -16.69
N HIS A 232 23.82 11.71 -15.57
CA HIS A 232 23.98 10.68 -14.53
C HIS A 232 22.73 10.51 -13.63
N GLN A 233 21.89 11.52 -13.47
CA GLN A 233 20.63 11.38 -12.71
C GLN A 233 19.43 10.96 -13.57
N GLN A 234 19.42 11.26 -14.87
CA GLN A 234 18.35 10.82 -15.78
C GLN A 234 18.54 9.41 -16.35
N ARG A 235 19.70 8.76 -16.09
CA ARG A 235 19.94 7.35 -16.43
C ARG A 235 19.48 6.35 -15.35
N ARG A 236 18.63 6.74 -14.40
CA ARG A 236 17.66 5.78 -13.86
C ARG A 236 16.56 5.60 -14.91
N VAL A 237 16.95 4.98 -16.02
CA VAL A 237 16.03 4.38 -16.97
C VAL A 237 15.16 3.48 -16.10
N ILE A 238 13.88 3.84 -15.99
CA ILE A 238 12.88 2.87 -15.54
C ILE A 238 13.02 1.77 -16.57
N ASP A 239 13.69 0.69 -16.18
CA ASP A 239 13.94 -0.45 -17.02
C ASP A 239 12.58 -1.07 -17.31
N TRP A 240 11.96 -0.67 -18.42
CA TRP A 240 10.65 -1.19 -18.79
C TRP A 240 10.75 -2.62 -19.32
N ASP A 241 11.95 -3.22 -19.35
CA ASP A 241 12.14 -4.63 -19.70
C ASP A 241 11.41 -5.59 -18.74
N PHE A 242 10.95 -5.12 -17.57
CA PHE A 242 10.04 -5.92 -16.74
C PHE A 242 8.66 -6.19 -17.38
N LEU A 243 8.28 -5.47 -18.45
CA LEU A 243 6.98 -5.57 -19.13
C LEU A 243 6.96 -6.52 -20.35
N LEU A 244 8.11 -6.98 -20.85
CA LEU A 244 8.18 -7.59 -22.19
C LEU A 244 8.76 -9.01 -22.27
N GLU A 245 9.08 -9.66 -21.15
CA GLU A 245 9.47 -11.07 -21.17
C GLU A 245 8.22 -11.96 -20.96
N ASP A 246 7.77 -12.58 -22.06
CA ASP A 246 6.72 -13.61 -22.16
C ASP A 246 7.17 -14.97 -21.61
#